data_AF-F0UVI0-F1
#
_entry.id   AF-F0UVI0-F1
#
_cell.length_a   1.000
_cell.length_b   1.000
_cell.length_c   1.000
_cell.angle_alpha   90.00
_cell.angle_beta   90.00
_cell.angle_gamma   90.00
#
_symmetry.space_group_name_H-M   'P 1'
#
loop_
_entity.id
_entity.type
_entity.pdbx_description
1 polymer ?
#
loop_
_entity_poly.entity_id
_entity_poly.type
_entity_poly.pdbx_seq_one_letter_code
_entity_poly.pdbx_strand_id
1 'polypeptide(L)'
;MHVQMHLLPLTFLLTLASGHFDLVEPRSRGSDHDKLAEFPCGGLPASSQRTQVSLTDPELNIALKMGHDHSAVQVLLALGSDPGTNFNITLVPTFAQIGLGDFCLPDVELSEEKLGTRLTEGMEATLQVVTNGDPTGGLYNCADLVFTASASDDSPDGSCKNGTGVTASPFPTSVGRINANESTANGERQGGSGGGNGDNNQGGKNPSGSAAASLQTAAWGVLGVAVLAAGALL
;
A
#
# COMPACT_ATOMS: atom_id res chain seq x y z
N MET A 1 30.10 9.88 56.29
CA MET A 1 29.56 8.61 55.74
C MET A 1 29.00 8.95 54.37
N HIS A 2 29.72 8.62 53.30
CA HIS A 2 29.32 8.94 51.92
C HIS A 2 28.58 7.75 51.32
N VAL A 3 27.28 7.91 51.04
CA VAL A 3 26.47 6.89 50.36
C VAL A 3 26.57 7.18 48.86
N GLN A 4 27.36 6.38 48.16
CA GLN A 4 27.53 6.47 46.70
C GLN A 4 26.38 5.71 46.04
N MET A 5 25.35 6.44 45.63
CA MET A 5 24.16 5.90 44.97
C MET A 5 24.47 5.71 43.49
N HIS A 6 24.83 4.49 43.10
CA HIS A 6 24.99 4.12 41.69
C HIS A 6 23.61 4.06 41.02
N LEU A 7 23.25 5.12 40.28
CA LEU A 7 22.14 5.06 39.33
C LEU A 7 22.54 4.10 38.20
N LEU A 8 21.93 2.92 38.16
CA LEU A 8 21.93 2.07 36.97
C LEU A 8 21.18 2.81 35.85
N PRO A 9 21.78 3.00 34.66
CA PRO A 9 21.03 3.50 33.51
C PRO A 9 20.09 2.38 33.04
N LEU A 10 18.79 2.56 33.27
CA LEU A 10 17.74 1.72 32.72
C LEU A 10 17.67 2.01 31.21
N THR A 11 18.45 1.29 30.41
CA THR A 11 18.33 1.32 28.95
C THR A 11 16.96 0.76 28.58
N PHE A 12 16.02 1.65 28.28
CA PHE A 12 14.75 1.30 27.63
C PHE A 12 15.08 0.62 26.29
N LEU A 13 14.92 -0.70 26.21
CA LEU A 13 14.78 -1.38 24.93
C LEU A 13 13.44 -0.92 24.35
N LEU A 14 13.46 0.16 23.58
CA LEU A 14 12.38 0.52 22.68
C LEU A 14 12.24 -0.65 21.71
N THR A 15 11.23 -1.49 21.93
CA THR A 15 10.80 -2.45 20.93
C THR A 15 10.32 -1.62 19.75
N LEU A 16 11.12 -1.53 18.68
CA LEU A 16 10.62 -1.07 17.40
C LEU A 16 9.57 -2.10 16.98
N ALA A 17 8.29 -1.77 17.22
CA ALA A 17 7.20 -2.54 16.67
C ALA A 17 7.21 -2.26 15.17
N SER A 18 7.91 -3.11 14.41
CA SER A 18 7.88 -3.00 12.96
C SER A 18 6.47 -3.32 12.49
N GLY A 19 5.83 -2.34 11.84
CA GLY A 19 4.49 -2.42 11.28
C GLY A 19 4.41 -3.25 10.00
N HIS A 20 4.77 -4.54 10.07
CA HIS A 20 4.73 -5.44 8.91
C HIS A 20 3.31 -5.65 8.39
N PHE A 21 3.20 -6.09 7.13
CA PHE A 21 1.94 -6.53 6.55
C PHE A 21 2.15 -7.75 5.64
N ASP A 22 1.11 -8.56 5.49
CA ASP A 22 1.07 -9.63 4.49
C ASP A 22 0.18 -9.26 3.31
N LEU A 23 0.61 -9.62 2.10
CA LEU A 23 -0.27 -9.71 0.93
C LEU A 23 -0.87 -11.12 0.89
N VAL A 24 -2.15 -11.23 1.21
CA VAL A 24 -2.88 -12.51 1.29
C VAL A 24 -3.42 -12.89 -0.08
N GLU A 25 -4.02 -11.91 -0.76
CA GLU A 25 -4.52 -12.04 -2.12
C GLU A 25 -4.15 -10.78 -2.92
N PRO A 26 -3.62 -10.91 -4.15
CA PRO A 26 -3.27 -12.16 -4.83
C PRO A 26 -2.13 -12.90 -4.14
N ARG A 27 -1.84 -14.13 -4.56
CA ARG A 27 -0.81 -14.95 -3.93
C ARG A 27 0.54 -14.22 -3.93
N SER A 28 1.01 -13.88 -2.73
CA SER A 28 2.31 -13.24 -2.54
C SER A 28 3.47 -14.15 -2.94
N ARG A 29 4.59 -13.54 -3.35
CA ARG A 29 5.90 -14.19 -3.50
C ARG A 29 6.41 -14.82 -2.19
N GLY A 30 5.94 -14.34 -1.04
CA GLY A 30 6.28 -14.88 0.28
C GLY A 30 5.95 -13.94 1.44
N SER A 31 5.96 -14.47 2.66
CA SER A 31 5.62 -13.76 3.90
C SER A 31 6.84 -13.55 4.82
N ASP A 32 8.03 -13.37 4.24
CA ASP A 32 9.25 -13.12 5.03
C ASP A 32 9.30 -11.66 5.49
N HIS A 33 8.82 -11.43 6.72
CA HIS A 33 8.66 -10.08 7.28
C HIS A 33 9.98 -9.33 7.42
N ASP A 34 11.08 -10.04 7.68
CA ASP A 34 12.40 -9.44 7.86
C ASP A 34 12.92 -8.81 6.57
N LYS A 35 12.40 -9.23 5.41
CA LYS A 35 12.80 -8.71 4.11
C LYS A 35 11.88 -7.66 3.55
N LEU A 36 10.74 -7.35 4.18
CA LEU A 36 9.76 -6.44 3.60
C LEU A 36 10.32 -5.04 3.30
N ALA A 37 11.39 -4.60 3.97
CA ALA A 37 12.07 -3.34 3.68
C ALA A 37 12.98 -3.37 2.43
N GLU A 38 13.25 -4.55 1.87
CA GLU A 38 14.08 -4.73 0.67
C GLU A 38 13.27 -4.39 -0.59
N PHE A 39 13.53 -3.24 -1.16
CA PHE A 39 12.94 -2.85 -2.43
C PHE A 39 13.62 -3.53 -3.63
N PRO A 40 12.87 -4.05 -4.61
CA PRO A 40 11.41 -4.25 -4.64
C PRO A 40 10.99 -5.61 -4.06
N CYS A 41 9.69 -5.80 -3.83
CA CYS A 41 9.09 -7.11 -3.52
C CYS A 41 9.65 -7.86 -2.29
N GLY A 42 10.22 -7.15 -1.33
CA GLY A 42 10.88 -7.76 -0.19
C GLY A 42 12.10 -8.60 -0.60
N GLY A 43 12.78 -8.22 -1.69
CA GLY A 43 13.93 -8.95 -2.24
C GLY A 43 13.61 -10.34 -2.79
N LEU A 44 12.33 -10.71 -2.87
CA LEU A 44 11.91 -12.05 -3.32
C LEU A 44 11.86 -12.14 -4.85
N PRO A 45 12.35 -13.25 -5.44
CA PRO A 45 12.35 -13.44 -6.89
C PRO A 45 10.92 -13.64 -7.42
N ALA A 46 10.73 -13.39 -8.72
CA ALA A 46 9.47 -13.66 -9.39
C ALA A 46 9.04 -15.13 -9.23
N SER A 47 7.76 -15.32 -8.93
CA SER A 47 7.11 -16.62 -8.80
C SER A 47 6.70 -17.18 -10.16
N SER A 48 6.87 -18.48 -10.35
CA SER A 48 6.26 -19.20 -11.48
C SER A 48 4.77 -19.51 -11.26
N GLN A 49 4.29 -19.41 -10.01
CA GLN A 49 2.88 -19.55 -9.66
C GLN A 49 2.23 -18.16 -9.72
N ARG A 50 1.75 -17.79 -10.91
CA ARG A 50 1.09 -16.51 -11.16
C ARG A 50 -0.42 -16.60 -10.90
N THR A 51 -0.99 -15.55 -10.32
CA THR A 51 -2.45 -15.39 -10.26
C THR A 51 -2.99 -15.04 -11.64
N GLN A 52 -4.03 -15.76 -12.07
CA GLN A 52 -4.71 -15.50 -13.34
C GLN A 52 -5.63 -14.29 -13.19
N VAL A 53 -5.61 -13.39 -14.17
CA VAL A 53 -6.50 -12.23 -14.28
C VAL A 53 -7.29 -12.37 -15.57
N SER A 54 -8.61 -12.16 -15.52
CA SER A 54 -9.47 -12.29 -16.69
C SER A 54 -9.16 -11.23 -17.75
N LEU A 55 -9.16 -11.63 -19.02
CA LEU A 55 -9.07 -10.68 -20.14
C LEU A 55 -10.39 -9.95 -20.40
N THR A 56 -11.53 -10.54 -20.04
CA THR A 56 -12.85 -9.95 -20.27
C THR A 56 -13.31 -9.08 -19.12
N ASP A 57 -12.81 -9.35 -17.92
CA ASP A 57 -13.09 -8.60 -16.71
C ASP A 57 -11.80 -8.41 -15.89
N PRO A 58 -10.89 -7.53 -16.32
CA PRO A 58 -9.55 -7.41 -15.74
C PRO A 58 -9.60 -6.63 -14.43
N GLU A 59 -10.07 -7.28 -13.38
CA GLU A 59 -10.08 -6.75 -12.02
C GLU A 59 -9.47 -7.74 -11.02
N LEU A 60 -9.16 -7.26 -9.82
CA LEU A 60 -8.48 -8.04 -8.81
C LEU A 60 -8.81 -7.57 -7.39
N ASN A 61 -9.09 -8.52 -6.51
CA ASN A 61 -9.15 -8.28 -5.08
C ASN A 61 -7.74 -8.22 -4.48
N ILE A 62 -7.49 -7.22 -3.64
CA ILE A 62 -6.22 -7.10 -2.90
C ILE A 62 -6.52 -7.20 -1.41
N ALA A 63 -6.27 -8.37 -0.84
CA ALA A 63 -6.45 -8.65 0.59
C ALA A 63 -5.10 -8.59 1.31
N LEU A 64 -5.04 -7.80 2.38
CA LEU A 64 -3.87 -7.59 3.22
C LEU A 64 -4.14 -8.02 4.67
N LYS A 65 -3.08 -8.45 5.37
CA LYS A 65 -3.07 -8.55 6.83
C LYS A 65 -2.21 -7.41 7.39
N MET A 66 -2.83 -6.40 7.99
CA MET A 66 -2.17 -5.21 8.53
C MET A 66 -1.68 -5.46 9.96
N GLY A 67 -0.37 -5.35 10.18
CA GLY A 67 0.27 -5.45 11.50
C GLY A 67 0.52 -4.10 12.17
N HIS A 68 0.25 -2.99 11.49
CA HIS A 68 0.29 -1.63 12.03
C HIS A 68 -1.10 -1.02 12.09
N ASP A 69 -1.40 -0.22 13.13
CA ASP A 69 -2.74 0.34 13.36
C ASP A 69 -3.05 1.56 12.49
N HIS A 70 -2.02 2.17 11.88
CA HIS A 70 -2.17 3.26 10.93
C HIS A 70 -1.06 3.21 9.85
N SER A 71 -1.42 3.09 8.59
CA SER A 71 -0.49 3.04 7.47
C SER A 71 -0.94 3.91 6.30
N ALA A 72 0.00 4.52 5.60
CA ALA A 72 -0.17 4.93 4.21
C ALA A 72 0.08 3.72 3.31
N VAL A 73 -0.85 3.41 2.42
CA VAL A 73 -0.81 2.25 1.53
C VAL A 73 -0.95 2.71 0.09
N GLN A 74 -0.26 2.04 -0.84
CA GLN A 74 -0.29 2.30 -2.28
C GLN A 74 -0.21 0.97 -3.03
N VAL A 75 -0.85 0.91 -4.20
CA VAL A 75 -0.76 -0.26 -5.09
C VAL A 75 -0.17 0.17 -6.42
N LEU A 76 0.97 -0.43 -6.77
CA LEU A 76 1.69 -0.23 -8.00
C LEU A 76 1.69 -1.51 -8.85
N LEU A 77 1.89 -1.34 -10.14
CA LEU A 77 2.04 -2.44 -11.10
C LEU A 77 3.24 -2.16 -12.02
N ALA A 78 3.88 -3.24 -12.43
CA ALA A 78 4.83 -3.27 -13.53
C ALA A 78 4.42 -4.36 -14.53
N LEU A 79 4.56 -4.09 -15.83
CA LEU A 79 4.34 -5.08 -16.88
C LEU A 79 5.61 -5.93 -17.09
N GLY A 80 5.43 -7.22 -17.32
CA GLY A 80 6.50 -8.20 -17.57
C GLY A 80 6.64 -9.27 -16.48
N SER A 81 7.44 -10.30 -16.78
CA SER A 81 7.66 -11.45 -15.89
C SER A 81 8.44 -11.10 -14.63
N ASP A 82 9.45 -10.26 -14.82
CA ASP A 82 10.45 -9.88 -13.84
C ASP A 82 10.88 -8.44 -14.13
N PRO A 83 10.08 -7.46 -13.69
CA PRO A 83 10.23 -6.06 -14.10
C PRO A 83 11.36 -5.32 -13.38
N GLY A 84 12.12 -5.99 -12.50
CA GLY A 84 13.08 -5.34 -11.62
C GLY A 84 12.39 -4.24 -10.81
N THR A 85 12.84 -3.00 -10.97
CA THR A 85 12.33 -1.83 -10.22
C THR A 85 11.25 -1.02 -10.96
N ASN A 86 10.78 -1.48 -12.12
CA ASN A 86 9.95 -0.69 -13.05
C ASN A 86 8.44 -0.64 -12.68
N PHE A 87 8.11 -0.36 -11.42
CA PHE A 87 6.74 -0.18 -10.93
C PHE A 87 6.21 1.23 -11.25
N ASN A 88 5.84 1.45 -12.51
CA ASN A 88 5.49 2.76 -13.05
C ASN A 88 3.97 2.99 -13.25
N ILE A 89 3.14 1.98 -13.03
CA ILE A 89 1.68 2.08 -13.15
C ILE A 89 1.08 2.16 -11.74
N THR A 90 0.35 3.24 -11.43
CA THR A 90 -0.36 3.38 -10.15
C THR A 90 -1.78 2.84 -10.27
N LEU A 91 -2.03 1.68 -9.67
CA LEU A 91 -3.38 1.11 -9.59
C LEU A 91 -4.22 1.88 -8.57
N VAL A 92 -3.72 1.98 -7.34
CA VAL A 92 -4.36 2.71 -6.25
C VAL A 92 -3.38 3.77 -5.73
N PRO A 93 -3.72 5.08 -5.87
CA PRO A 93 -2.93 6.16 -5.29
C PRO A 93 -2.78 5.99 -3.78
N THR A 94 -1.77 6.64 -3.20
CA THR A 94 -1.53 6.52 -1.76
C THR A 94 -2.74 6.97 -0.95
N PHE A 95 -3.15 6.15 0.01
CA PHE A 95 -4.33 6.36 0.85
C PHE A 95 -4.03 6.01 2.31
N ALA A 96 -4.83 6.52 3.23
CA ALA A 96 -4.73 6.20 4.65
C ALA A 96 -5.50 4.91 4.95
N GLN A 97 -4.87 3.98 5.65
CA GLN A 97 -5.47 2.76 6.19
C GLN A 97 -5.33 2.79 7.72
N ILE A 98 -6.45 2.61 8.43
CA ILE A 98 -6.49 2.58 9.90
C ILE A 98 -7.06 1.22 10.35
N GLY A 99 -6.48 0.65 11.40
CA GLY A 99 -6.91 -0.60 12.03
C GLY A 99 -5.99 -1.79 11.73
N LEU A 100 -5.92 -2.73 12.67
CA LEU A 100 -5.15 -3.97 12.54
C LEU A 100 -5.99 -5.08 11.90
N GLY A 101 -5.32 -6.05 11.29
CA GLY A 101 -5.93 -7.28 10.80
C GLY A 101 -6.32 -7.21 9.34
N ASP A 102 -7.46 -7.80 8.99
CA ASP A 102 -7.83 -8.02 7.59
C ASP A 102 -8.26 -6.69 6.95
N PHE A 103 -7.64 -6.33 5.84
CA PHE A 103 -8.01 -5.19 5.02
C PHE A 103 -8.15 -5.63 3.57
N CYS A 104 -9.17 -5.14 2.86
CA CYS A 104 -9.32 -5.44 1.44
C CYS A 104 -9.64 -4.21 0.60
N LEU A 105 -9.02 -4.17 -0.58
CA LEU A 105 -9.42 -3.36 -1.73
C LEU A 105 -10.13 -4.30 -2.73
N PRO A 106 -11.46 -4.26 -2.82
CA PRO A 106 -12.18 -5.04 -3.82
C PRO A 106 -12.01 -4.43 -5.21
N ASP A 107 -12.16 -5.27 -6.24
CA ASP A 107 -12.41 -4.87 -7.63
C ASP A 107 -11.41 -3.83 -8.17
N VAL A 108 -10.11 -4.02 -7.89
CA VAL A 108 -9.06 -3.13 -8.38
C VAL A 108 -8.86 -3.33 -9.89
N GLU A 109 -9.29 -2.35 -10.66
CA GLU A 109 -9.30 -2.37 -12.12
C GLU A 109 -7.88 -2.39 -12.74
N LEU A 110 -7.68 -3.27 -13.72
CA LEU A 110 -6.49 -3.49 -14.53
C LEU A 110 -6.76 -3.26 -16.03
N SER A 111 -7.65 -2.31 -16.37
CA SER A 111 -8.08 -2.06 -17.75
C SER A 111 -6.95 -1.56 -18.67
N GLU A 112 -7.15 -1.70 -19.98
CA GLU A 112 -6.18 -1.24 -20.99
C GLU A 112 -5.85 0.25 -20.86
N GLU A 113 -6.83 1.08 -20.49
CA GLU A 113 -6.62 2.51 -20.21
C GLU A 113 -5.70 2.70 -19.00
N LYS A 114 -5.96 1.97 -17.91
CA LYS A 114 -5.17 2.03 -16.69
C LYS A 114 -3.73 1.58 -16.91
N LEU A 115 -3.54 0.52 -17.70
CA LEU A 115 -2.22 -0.05 -17.96
C LEU A 115 -1.49 0.63 -19.13
N GLY A 116 -2.19 1.43 -19.93
CA GLY A 116 -1.64 2.10 -21.11
C GLY A 116 -1.26 1.15 -22.24
N THR A 117 -1.79 -0.07 -22.25
CA THR A 117 -1.51 -1.10 -23.26
C THR A 117 -2.71 -2.02 -23.44
N ARG A 118 -2.78 -2.65 -24.61
CA ARG A 118 -3.75 -3.72 -24.86
C ARG A 118 -3.43 -4.95 -24.04
N LEU A 119 -4.45 -5.59 -23.46
CA LEU A 119 -4.31 -6.85 -22.75
C LEU A 119 -4.30 -8.02 -23.75
N THR A 120 -3.40 -8.97 -23.54
CA THR A 120 -3.27 -10.14 -24.41
C THR A 120 -3.09 -11.41 -23.59
N GLU A 121 -3.53 -12.55 -24.13
CA GLU A 121 -3.32 -13.88 -23.53
C GLU A 121 -1.85 -14.09 -23.18
N GLY A 122 -1.60 -14.51 -21.93
CA GLY A 122 -0.25 -14.76 -21.42
C GLY A 122 0.55 -13.49 -21.10
N MET A 123 -0.03 -12.30 -21.20
CA MET A 123 0.63 -11.08 -20.72
C MET A 123 0.90 -11.23 -19.22
N GLU A 124 2.14 -11.01 -18.81
CA GLU A 124 2.54 -11.10 -17.41
C GLU A 124 2.69 -9.70 -16.82
N ALA A 125 2.41 -9.59 -15.52
CA ALA A 125 2.65 -8.38 -14.75
C ALA A 125 3.06 -8.74 -13.32
N THR A 126 3.60 -7.78 -12.58
CA THR A 126 3.85 -7.89 -11.15
C THR A 126 3.15 -6.72 -10.45
N LEU A 127 2.32 -7.05 -9.46
CA LEU A 127 1.71 -6.11 -8.55
C LEU A 127 2.62 -5.94 -7.33
N GLN A 128 2.78 -4.70 -6.86
CA GLN A 128 3.47 -4.38 -5.63
C GLN A 128 2.57 -3.53 -4.74
N VAL A 129 2.28 -4.05 -3.55
CA VAL A 129 1.71 -3.27 -2.46
C VAL A 129 2.85 -2.63 -1.70
N VAL A 130 2.71 -1.33 -1.47
CA VAL A 130 3.68 -0.52 -0.74
C VAL A 130 2.98 0.07 0.48
N THR A 131 3.60 -0.04 1.64
CA THR A 131 3.21 0.76 2.81
C THR A 131 4.34 1.69 3.19
N ASN A 132 4.05 2.73 3.96
CA ASN A 132 5.12 3.41 4.70
C ASN A 132 5.79 2.43 5.68
N GLY A 133 7.08 2.62 5.91
CA GLY A 133 7.78 2.05 7.05
C GLY A 133 7.57 2.90 8.30
N ASP A 134 7.87 2.32 9.45
CA ASP A 134 7.98 3.01 10.73
C ASP A 134 9.39 2.76 11.29
N PRO A 135 10.23 3.80 11.51
CA PRO A 135 9.92 5.23 11.38
C PRO A 135 10.06 5.82 9.97
N THR A 136 10.76 5.14 9.06
CA THR A 136 11.07 5.66 7.71
C THR A 136 11.19 4.53 6.67
N GLY A 137 11.17 4.89 5.40
CA GLY A 137 11.22 3.97 4.26
C GLY A 137 9.84 3.45 3.89
N GLY A 138 9.83 2.30 3.22
CA GLY A 138 8.62 1.57 2.88
C GLY A 138 8.79 0.08 3.08
N LEU A 139 7.65 -0.61 3.13
CA LEU A 139 7.57 -2.06 3.11
C LEU A 139 6.91 -2.50 1.81
N TYR A 140 7.37 -3.62 1.25
CA TYR A 140 7.06 -4.05 -0.10
C TYR A 140 6.66 -5.51 -0.11
N ASN A 141 5.48 -5.80 -0.67
CA ASN A 141 5.06 -7.16 -0.94
C ASN A 141 4.51 -7.25 -2.37
N CYS A 142 4.82 -8.33 -3.07
CA CYS A 142 4.47 -8.49 -4.48
C CYS A 142 3.71 -9.78 -4.76
N ALA A 143 2.85 -9.70 -5.77
CA ALA A 143 2.24 -10.85 -6.40
C ALA A 143 2.46 -10.81 -7.91
N ASP A 144 2.64 -11.99 -8.51
CA ASP A 144 2.86 -12.13 -9.93
C ASP A 144 1.57 -12.53 -10.63
N LEU A 145 1.24 -11.85 -11.72
CA LEU A 145 -0.02 -11.94 -12.45
C LEU A 145 0.21 -12.44 -13.87
N VAL A 146 -0.81 -13.10 -14.43
CA VAL A 146 -0.90 -13.45 -15.85
C VAL A 146 -2.32 -13.23 -16.36
N PHE A 147 -2.46 -12.50 -17.46
CA PHE A 147 -3.76 -12.24 -18.09
C PHE A 147 -4.14 -13.41 -19.00
N THR A 148 -5.38 -13.89 -18.86
CA THR A 148 -5.88 -15.03 -19.64
C THR A 148 -7.40 -14.98 -19.81
N ALA A 149 -7.89 -15.49 -20.94
CA ALA A 149 -9.31 -15.71 -21.19
C ALA A 149 -9.89 -16.90 -20.40
N SER A 150 -9.03 -17.72 -19.77
CA SER A 150 -9.44 -18.91 -19.01
C SER A 150 -9.49 -18.66 -17.50
N ALA A 151 -9.30 -17.42 -17.06
CA ALA A 151 -9.41 -17.09 -15.64
C ALA A 151 -10.82 -17.43 -15.16
N SER A 152 -10.90 -18.19 -14.08
CA SER A 152 -12.14 -18.40 -13.35
C SER A 152 -12.44 -17.14 -12.53
N ASP A 153 -13.67 -16.63 -12.62
CA ASP A 153 -14.18 -15.51 -11.80
C ASP A 153 -14.23 -15.84 -10.28
N ASP A 154 -13.88 -17.07 -9.92
CA ASP A 154 -13.79 -17.56 -8.56
C ASP A 154 -12.55 -16.97 -7.85
N SER A 155 -12.59 -15.68 -7.48
CA SER A 155 -11.85 -15.26 -6.28
C SER A 155 -12.29 -16.18 -5.14
N PRO A 156 -11.38 -16.80 -4.37
CA PRO A 156 -11.78 -17.70 -3.30
C PRO A 156 -12.72 -16.97 -2.34
N ASP A 157 -14.01 -17.36 -2.38
CA ASP A 157 -15.10 -16.67 -1.71
C ASP A 157 -14.72 -16.23 -0.29
N GLY A 158 -14.61 -14.92 -0.09
CA GLY A 158 -14.55 -14.30 1.22
C GLY A 158 -13.16 -14.03 1.82
N SER A 159 -12.08 -14.11 1.04
CA SER A 159 -10.75 -13.59 1.40
C SER A 159 -10.70 -12.06 1.49
N CYS A 160 -11.45 -11.38 0.63
CA CYS A 160 -11.53 -9.92 0.57
C CYS A 160 -12.56 -9.37 1.57
N LYS A 161 -12.14 -9.20 2.84
CA LYS A 161 -12.99 -8.63 3.90
C LYS A 161 -12.19 -7.71 4.80
N ASN A 162 -12.86 -6.69 5.33
CA ASN A 162 -12.30 -5.83 6.37
C ASN A 162 -12.61 -6.40 7.75
N GLY A 163 -11.61 -6.41 8.62
CA GLY A 163 -11.76 -6.68 10.04
C GLY A 163 -12.50 -5.56 10.78
N THR A 164 -12.95 -5.84 12.00
CA THR A 164 -13.62 -4.84 12.84
C THR A 164 -12.70 -3.65 13.11
N GLY A 165 -13.19 -2.43 12.82
CA GLY A 165 -12.43 -1.20 13.05
C GLY A 165 -11.39 -0.88 11.98
N VAL A 166 -11.29 -1.71 10.93
CA VAL A 166 -10.44 -1.44 9.76
C VAL A 166 -11.17 -0.48 8.81
N THR A 167 -10.53 0.62 8.47
CA THR A 167 -11.05 1.63 7.54
C THR A 167 -9.96 2.10 6.59
N ALA A 168 -10.36 2.63 5.44
CA ALA A 168 -9.48 3.31 4.52
C ALA A 168 -10.13 4.60 4.01
N SER A 169 -9.30 5.60 3.73
CA SER A 169 -9.75 6.86 3.15
C SER A 169 -8.72 7.43 2.19
N PRO A 170 -9.15 8.02 1.06
CA PRO A 170 -8.23 8.64 0.13
C PRO A 170 -7.60 9.88 0.77
N PHE A 171 -6.30 10.08 0.52
CA PHE A 171 -5.68 11.36 0.80
C PHE A 171 -6.11 12.43 -0.21
N PRO A 172 -5.99 13.73 0.12
CA PRO A 172 -6.08 14.79 -0.87
C PRO A 172 -5.13 14.52 -2.05
N THR A 173 -5.51 14.93 -3.26
CA THR A 173 -4.76 14.61 -4.50
C THR A 173 -3.27 15.00 -4.43
N SER A 174 -2.93 16.09 -3.75
CA SER A 174 -1.53 16.50 -3.57
C SER A 174 -0.71 15.50 -2.76
N VAL A 175 -1.35 14.82 -1.80
CA VAL A 175 -0.74 13.83 -0.92
C VAL A 175 -0.80 12.43 -1.53
N GLY A 176 -1.92 12.04 -2.15
CA GLY A 176 -2.07 10.73 -2.78
C GLY A 176 -1.09 10.44 -3.93
N ARG A 177 -0.37 11.46 -4.40
CA ARG A 177 0.71 11.36 -5.40
C ARG A 177 2.10 11.10 -4.80
N ILE A 178 2.24 11.21 -3.48
CA ILE A 178 3.47 10.85 -2.77
C ILE A 178 3.48 9.32 -2.63
N ASN A 179 4.55 8.64 -3.02
CA ASN A 179 4.62 7.20 -2.86
C ASN A 179 4.57 6.81 -1.37
N ALA A 180 3.93 5.68 -1.05
CA ALA A 180 3.75 5.27 0.34
C ALA A 180 5.08 5.13 1.10
N ASN A 181 6.14 4.67 0.43
CA ASN A 181 7.49 4.56 0.99
C ASN A 181 8.20 5.91 1.24
N GLU A 182 7.64 7.00 0.73
CA GLU A 182 8.10 8.37 0.96
C GLU A 182 7.15 9.17 1.85
N SER A 183 6.07 8.55 2.35
CA SER A 183 5.06 9.22 3.17
C SER A 183 5.02 8.67 4.60
N THR A 184 4.69 9.48 5.58
CA THR A 184 4.26 9.03 6.90
C THR A 184 2.89 8.37 6.80
N ALA A 185 2.43 7.72 7.86
CA ALA A 185 1.07 7.18 7.92
C ALA A 185 -0.03 8.25 7.70
N ASN A 186 0.24 9.53 8.03
CA ASN A 186 -0.71 10.63 7.79
C ASN A 186 -0.52 11.32 6.42
N GLY A 187 0.40 10.84 5.58
CA GLY A 187 0.62 11.37 4.24
C GLY A 187 1.59 12.56 4.15
N GLU A 188 2.31 12.93 5.21
CA GLU A 188 3.41 13.88 5.08
C GLU A 188 4.62 13.22 4.43
N ARG A 189 5.49 13.98 3.75
CA ARG A 189 6.76 13.41 3.26
C ARG A 189 7.65 13.00 4.43
N GLN A 190 8.17 11.78 4.38
CA GLN A 190 9.19 11.34 5.33
C GLN A 190 10.47 12.15 5.12
N GLY A 191 11.06 12.61 6.22
CA GLY A 191 12.31 13.36 6.21
C GLY A 191 13.52 12.43 6.02
N GLY A 192 14.16 12.48 4.86
CA GLY A 192 15.56 12.08 4.77
C GLY A 192 16.40 12.98 5.66
N SER A 193 17.23 12.41 6.54
CA SER A 193 18.27 13.16 7.24
C SER A 193 19.30 13.68 6.23
N GLY A 194 18.96 14.79 5.54
CA GLY A 194 19.87 15.58 4.72
C GLY A 194 20.10 16.90 5.43
N GLY A 195 21.28 17.07 6.05
CA GLY A 195 21.68 18.32 6.69
C GLY A 195 21.64 19.49 5.70
N GLY A 196 21.00 20.59 6.10
CA GLY A 196 20.93 21.83 5.34
C GLY A 196 20.92 23.02 6.28
N ASN A 197 22.10 23.56 6.54
CA ASN A 197 22.31 24.85 7.17
C ASN A 197 22.02 25.96 6.14
N GLY A 198 21.16 26.94 6.48
CA GLY A 198 21.04 28.26 5.83
C GLY A 198 20.38 28.31 4.44
N ASP A 199 19.24 28.98 4.29
CA ASP A 199 19.18 30.43 4.02
C ASP A 199 17.80 30.87 3.50
N ASN A 200 17.38 32.03 3.97
CA ASN A 200 16.25 32.79 3.46
C ASN A 200 16.56 33.26 2.02
N ASN A 201 15.69 33.01 1.04
CA ASN A 201 15.28 34.09 0.12
C ASN A 201 14.01 33.80 -0.69
N GLN A 202 13.24 34.87 -0.87
CA GLN A 202 12.08 35.02 -1.74
C GLN A 202 12.46 34.90 -3.23
N GLY A 203 11.47 34.58 -4.08
CA GLY A 203 11.41 35.16 -5.42
C GLY A 203 10.99 34.25 -6.58
N GLY A 204 9.67 34.12 -6.77
CA GLY A 204 8.94 34.17 -8.05
C GLY A 204 9.48 33.50 -9.33
N LYS A 205 8.64 32.64 -9.94
CA LYS A 205 7.85 32.93 -11.17
C LYS A 205 7.24 31.65 -11.74
N ASN A 206 5.95 31.70 -12.04
CA ASN A 206 5.29 30.79 -12.98
C ASN A 206 5.94 30.91 -14.37
N PRO A 207 5.85 29.84 -15.18
CA PRO A 207 4.86 29.93 -16.25
C PRO A 207 4.00 28.67 -16.43
N SER A 208 2.82 28.99 -16.94
CA SER A 208 1.72 28.21 -17.49
C SER A 208 2.13 27.10 -18.46
N GLY A 209 1.37 26.00 -18.46
CA GLY A 209 1.37 25.00 -19.53
C GLY A 209 0.31 23.92 -19.30
N SER A 210 -0.76 23.97 -20.08
CA SER A 210 -2.00 23.20 -19.96
C SER A 210 -1.82 21.68 -20.06
N ALA A 211 -2.48 20.95 -19.16
CA ALA A 211 -3.08 19.65 -19.46
C ALA A 211 -4.32 19.52 -18.58
N ALA A 212 -5.50 19.59 -19.20
CA ALA A 212 -6.76 19.26 -18.56
C ALA A 212 -6.74 17.76 -18.26
N ALA A 213 -6.62 17.40 -16.99
CA ALA A 213 -6.90 16.05 -16.53
C ALA A 213 -8.38 15.99 -16.14
N SER A 214 -9.10 15.14 -16.85
CA SER A 214 -10.48 14.75 -16.57
C SER A 214 -10.64 14.32 -15.12
N LEU A 215 -11.56 14.97 -14.41
CA LEU A 215 -12.06 14.50 -13.12
C LEU A 215 -12.71 13.13 -13.33
N GLN A 216 -12.23 12.11 -12.62
CA GLN A 216 -13.07 11.00 -12.22
C GLN A 216 -13.06 10.95 -10.69
N THR A 217 -14.19 11.38 -10.12
CA THR A 217 -14.51 11.20 -8.72
C THR A 217 -14.75 9.70 -8.53
N ALA A 218 -13.75 8.99 -7.99
CA ALA A 218 -13.96 7.61 -7.55
C ALA A 218 -14.95 7.65 -6.38
N ALA A 219 -16.18 7.21 -6.63
CA ALA A 219 -17.24 7.14 -5.64
C ALA A 219 -17.08 5.85 -4.83
N TRP A 220 -16.27 5.89 -3.78
CA TRP A 220 -16.20 4.80 -2.81
C TRP A 220 -17.33 4.99 -1.80
N GLY A 221 -18.32 4.11 -1.84
CA GLY A 221 -19.52 4.17 -1.01
C GLY A 221 -19.21 3.96 0.47
N VAL A 222 -19.59 4.94 1.31
CA VAL A 222 -19.56 4.83 2.76
C VAL A 222 -20.77 4.00 3.21
N LEU A 223 -20.57 2.71 3.54
CA LEU A 223 -21.57 1.93 4.28
C LEU A 223 -21.27 2.03 5.79
N GLY A 224 -21.74 3.11 6.40
CA GLY A 224 -21.79 3.25 7.85
C GLY A 224 -23.04 2.59 8.42
N VAL A 225 -22.88 1.48 9.16
CA VAL A 225 -23.97 0.87 9.92
C VAL A 225 -24.07 1.56 11.28
N ALA A 226 -25.20 2.22 11.52
CA ALA A 226 -25.56 2.75 12.83
C ALA A 226 -25.95 1.60 13.78
N VAL A 227 -25.18 1.40 14.86
CA VAL A 227 -25.60 0.52 15.96
C VAL A 227 -26.22 1.40 17.06
N LEU A 228 -27.54 1.30 17.20
CA LEU A 228 -28.27 1.81 18.35
C LEU A 228 -27.96 0.91 19.56
N ALA A 229 -27.20 1.43 20.52
CA ALA A 229 -27.06 0.81 21.82
C ALA A 229 -28.36 0.98 22.62
N ALA A 230 -29.15 -0.09 22.71
CA ALA A 230 -30.25 -0.18 23.67
C ALA A 230 -29.67 -0.59 25.04
N GLY A 231 -29.82 0.29 26.03
CA GLY A 231 -29.51 -0.01 27.42
C GLY A 231 -30.50 -1.02 28.00
N ALA A 232 -29.99 -2.00 28.73
CA ALA A 232 -30.79 -2.85 29.61
C ALA A 232 -30.46 -2.47 31.06
N LEU A 233 -31.46 -1.88 31.73
CA LEU A 233 -31.58 -1.95 33.19
C LEU A 233 -31.89 -3.39 33.56
N LEU A 234 -31.08 -3.98 34.45
CA LEU A 234 -31.46 -4.67 35.69
C LEU A 234 -30.19 -5.13 36.43
#